data_AF-A0A2V7JUK9-F1
#
_entry.id   AF-A0A2V7JUK9-F1
#
_cell.length_a   1.000
_cell.length_b   1.000
_cell.length_c   1.000
_cell.angle_alpha   90.00
_cell.angle_beta   90.00
_cell.angle_gamma   90.00
#
_symmetry.space_group_name_H-M   'P 1'
#
loop_
_entity.id
_entity.type
_entity.pdbx_description
1 polymer ?
#
loop_
_entity_poly.entity_id
_entity_poly.type
_entity_poly.pdbx_seq_one_letter_code
_entity_poly.pdbx_strand_id
1 'polypeptide(L)'
;MLGAQLPLASALPFVALLAAIAVAPLVAPAWWHSNRHKAIVAGLLSLPILWQFGTALGEPGRAVLGEKLGEYAAFIIVIAALFVIAGGIHIQGSLAGTPLVNTGMLGLGAVLANLLGTTGAAVLLIRPLLRANKSRRRKSHIVIFFIFLVANCGGLLTPIGDPPLLLGYLNGVPFAWTLRLWPQWLTATA
;
A
#
# COMPACT_ATOMS: atom_id res chain seq x y z
N MET A 1 -4.53 -23.70 -13.00
CA MET A 1 -3.68 -24.87 -12.64
C MET A 1 -2.24 -24.80 -13.18
N LEU A 2 -1.83 -23.78 -13.95
CA LEU A 2 -0.44 -23.63 -14.40
C LEU A 2 0.60 -23.56 -13.27
N GLY A 3 0.25 -22.94 -12.12
CA GLY A 3 1.19 -22.76 -11.01
C GLY A 3 1.76 -24.06 -10.43
N ALA A 4 1.01 -25.17 -10.48
CA ALA A 4 1.47 -26.47 -9.97
C ALA A 4 2.52 -27.15 -10.88
N GLN A 5 2.65 -26.68 -12.13
CA GLN A 5 3.57 -27.24 -13.13
C GLN A 5 4.87 -26.43 -13.23
N LEU A 6 4.96 -25.30 -12.54
CA LEU A 6 6.13 -24.44 -12.57
C LEU A 6 7.18 -24.93 -11.56
N PRO A 7 8.46 -25.06 -11.97
CA PRO A 7 9.53 -25.39 -11.04
C PRO A 7 9.70 -24.25 -10.04
N LEU A 8 10.12 -24.55 -8.80
CA LEU A 8 10.34 -23.54 -7.77
C LEU A 8 11.28 -22.40 -8.21
N ALA A 9 12.19 -22.72 -9.15
CA ALA A 9 13.10 -21.77 -9.78
C ALA A 9 12.39 -20.60 -10.50
N SER A 10 11.12 -20.73 -10.89
CA SER A 10 10.36 -19.63 -11.49
C SER A 10 10.10 -18.48 -10.51
N ALA A 11 10.26 -18.71 -9.20
CA ALA A 11 10.17 -17.66 -8.18
C ALA A 11 11.46 -16.84 -8.03
N LEU A 12 12.58 -17.27 -8.64
CA LEU A 12 13.88 -16.59 -8.49
C LEU A 12 13.84 -15.10 -8.86
N PRO A 13 13.20 -14.65 -9.95
CA PRO A 13 13.17 -13.23 -10.27
C PRO A 13 12.41 -12.40 -9.23
N PHE A 14 11.37 -12.97 -8.62
CA PHE A 14 10.63 -12.34 -7.52
C PHE A 14 11.48 -12.25 -6.25
N VAL A 15 12.15 -13.33 -5.87
CA VAL A 15 13.05 -13.35 -4.71
C VAL A 15 14.21 -12.36 -4.90
N ALA A 16 14.78 -12.30 -6.10
CA ALA A 16 15.83 -11.34 -6.45
C ALA A 16 15.34 -9.89 -6.37
N LEU A 17 14.10 -9.62 -6.78
CA LEU A 17 13.50 -8.29 -6.67
C LEU A 17 13.32 -7.88 -5.20
N LEU A 18 12.82 -8.78 -4.35
CA LEU A 18 12.70 -8.53 -2.91
C LEU A 18 14.06 -8.29 -2.26
N ALA A 19 15.06 -9.10 -2.61
CA ALA A 19 16.43 -8.92 -2.14
C ALA A 19 17.01 -7.57 -2.59
N ALA A 20 16.78 -7.16 -3.83
CA ALA A 20 17.21 -5.85 -4.34
C ALA A 20 16.56 -4.70 -3.56
N ILE A 21 15.25 -4.76 -3.30
CA ILE A 21 14.53 -3.74 -2.53
C ILE A 21 15.04 -3.66 -1.08
N ALA A 22 15.41 -4.80 -0.48
CA ALA A 22 15.92 -4.84 0.90
C ALA A 22 17.39 -4.38 1.02
N VAL A 23 18.25 -4.81 0.09
CA VAL A 23 19.71 -4.65 0.20
C VAL A 23 20.25 -3.42 -0.53
N ALA A 24 19.74 -3.10 -1.72
CA ALA A 24 20.26 -2.00 -2.54
C ALA A 24 20.19 -0.62 -1.85
N PRO A 25 19.13 -0.25 -1.09
CA PRO A 25 19.11 1.01 -0.34
C PRO A 25 20.22 1.11 0.72
N LEU A 26 20.66 -0.03 1.28
CA LEU A 26 21.67 -0.09 2.33
C LEU A 26 23.09 -0.06 1.77
N VAL A 27 23.32 -0.77 0.66
CA VAL A 27 24.65 -0.92 0.05
C VAL A 27 24.98 0.22 -0.91
N ALA A 28 23.99 0.72 -1.67
CA ALA A 28 24.19 1.73 -2.70
C ALA A 28 23.06 2.80 -2.68
N PRO A 29 22.93 3.58 -1.59
CA PRO A 29 21.80 4.49 -1.39
C PRO A 29 21.68 5.57 -2.48
N ALA A 30 22.79 6.21 -2.87
CA ALA A 30 22.78 7.26 -3.89
C ALA A 30 22.33 6.73 -5.26
N TRP A 31 22.72 5.50 -5.60
CA TRP A 31 22.31 4.85 -6.83
C TRP A 31 20.83 4.45 -6.77
N TRP A 32 20.41 3.77 -5.70
CA TRP A 32 19.03 3.30 -5.53
C TRP A 32 18.02 4.43 -5.43
N HIS A 33 18.41 5.63 -4.96
CA HIS A 33 17.49 6.75 -4.82
C HIS A 33 16.85 7.16 -6.16
N SER A 34 17.58 7.01 -7.27
CA SER A 34 17.07 7.32 -8.60
C SER A 34 15.96 6.35 -9.01
N ASN A 35 14.79 6.89 -9.36
CA ASN A 35 13.67 6.10 -9.87
C ASN A 35 14.01 5.36 -11.18
N ARG A 36 14.99 5.87 -11.95
CA ARG A 36 15.47 5.21 -13.17
C ARG A 36 16.13 3.87 -12.85
N HIS A 37 16.95 3.80 -11.80
CA HIS A 37 17.61 2.55 -11.42
C HIS A 37 16.62 1.53 -10.85
N LYS A 38 15.65 1.99 -10.05
CA LYS A 38 14.53 1.14 -9.59
C LYS A 38 13.76 0.54 -10.78
N ALA A 39 13.46 1.36 -11.79
CA ALA A 39 12.79 0.93 -13.00
C ALA A 39 13.63 -0.06 -13.82
N ILE A 40 14.94 0.16 -13.94
CA ILE A 40 15.86 -0.78 -14.62
C ILE A 40 15.88 -2.12 -13.90
N VAL A 41 16.03 -2.13 -12.56
CA VAL A 41 16.06 -3.38 -11.78
C VAL A 41 14.75 -4.14 -11.90
N ALA A 42 13.62 -3.45 -11.71
CA ALA A 42 12.30 -4.06 -11.85
C ALA A 42 12.05 -4.57 -13.27
N GLY A 43 12.47 -3.82 -14.29
CA GLY A 43 12.36 -4.20 -15.69
C GLY A 43 13.21 -5.41 -16.04
N LEU A 44 14.48 -5.44 -15.65
CA LEU A 44 15.39 -6.56 -15.92
C LEU A 44 14.91 -7.84 -15.23
N LEU A 45 14.46 -7.75 -13.99
CA LEU A 45 13.95 -8.89 -13.23
C LEU A 45 12.57 -9.35 -13.70
N SER A 46 11.80 -8.53 -14.42
CA SER A 46 10.54 -8.96 -15.02
C SER A 46 10.71 -9.69 -16.36
N LEU A 47 11.83 -9.48 -17.07
CA LEU A 47 12.08 -10.12 -18.38
C LEU A 47 11.95 -11.65 -18.37
N PRO A 48 12.50 -12.41 -17.41
CA PRO A 48 12.34 -13.87 -17.40
C PRO A 48 10.87 -14.31 -17.27
N ILE A 49 10.08 -13.57 -16.50
CA ILE A 49 8.64 -13.84 -16.32
C ILE A 49 7.89 -13.50 -17.60
N LEU A 50 8.18 -12.34 -18.21
CA LEU A 50 7.57 -11.94 -19.48
C LEU A 50 7.88 -12.93 -20.60
N TRP A 51 9.11 -13.45 -20.65
CA TRP A 51 9.47 -14.49 -21.61
C TRP A 51 8.74 -15.80 -21.29
N GLN A 52 8.77 -16.26 -20.04
CA GLN A 52 8.15 -17.53 -19.66
C GLN A 52 6.64 -17.57 -19.94
N PHE A 53 5.91 -16.53 -19.53
CA PHE A 53 4.46 -16.47 -19.72
C PHE A 53 4.05 -15.95 -21.10
N GLY A 54 4.85 -15.08 -21.72
CA GLY A 54 4.54 -14.49 -23.03
C GLY A 54 4.86 -15.42 -24.20
N THR A 55 5.88 -16.27 -24.09
CA THR A 55 6.32 -17.13 -25.20
C THR A 55 6.39 -18.60 -24.81
N ALA A 56 7.13 -18.97 -23.77
CA ALA A 56 7.47 -20.37 -23.47
C ALA A 56 6.25 -21.24 -23.09
N LEU A 57 5.26 -20.66 -22.41
CA LEU A 57 4.04 -21.36 -21.98
C LEU A 57 2.88 -21.29 -22.99
N GLY A 58 3.07 -20.66 -24.16
CA GLY A 58 2.06 -20.58 -25.21
C GLY A 58 0.82 -19.75 -24.83
N GLU A 59 -0.33 -20.07 -25.45
CA GLU A 59 -1.61 -19.38 -25.21
C GLU A 59 -2.03 -19.35 -23.73
N PRO A 60 -1.94 -20.46 -22.97
CA PRO A 60 -2.33 -20.43 -21.55
C PRO A 60 -1.50 -19.45 -20.71
N GLY A 61 -0.20 -19.33 -20.99
CA GLY A 61 0.67 -18.35 -20.33
C GLY A 61 0.28 -16.91 -20.68
N ARG A 62 0.01 -16.65 -21.96
CA ARG A 62 -0.39 -15.33 -22.46
C ARG A 62 -1.73 -14.88 -21.89
N ALA A 63 -2.69 -15.79 -21.74
CA ALA A 63 -3.98 -15.51 -21.10
C ALA A 63 -3.79 -15.06 -19.64
N VAL A 64 -3.01 -15.81 -18.85
CA VAL A 64 -2.71 -15.47 -17.45
C VAL A 64 -1.99 -14.12 -17.35
N LEU A 65 -1.01 -13.87 -18.23
CA LEU A 65 -0.30 -12.59 -18.25
C LEU A 65 -1.24 -11.42 -18.55
N GLY A 66 -2.15 -11.58 -19.52
CA GLY A 66 -3.15 -10.57 -19.86
C GLY A 66 -4.12 -10.28 -18.71
N GLU A 67 -4.64 -11.33 -18.07
CA GLU A 67 -5.50 -11.20 -16.88
C GLU A 67 -4.80 -10.43 -15.76
N LYS A 68 -3.55 -10.80 -15.43
CA LYS A 68 -2.79 -10.14 -14.36
C LYS A 68 -2.36 -8.72 -14.70
N LEU A 69 -2.08 -8.41 -15.96
CA LEU A 69 -1.87 -7.03 -16.39
C LEU A 69 -3.14 -6.19 -16.24
N GLY A 70 -4.31 -6.76 -16.54
CA GLY A 70 -5.61 -6.11 -16.33
C GLY A 70 -5.90 -5.80 -14.86
N GLU A 71 -5.73 -6.79 -13.98
CA GLU A 71 -5.85 -6.61 -12.52
C GLU A 71 -4.89 -5.53 -12.01
N TYR A 72 -3.64 -5.56 -12.47
CA TYR A 72 -2.63 -4.59 -12.07
C TYR A 72 -2.96 -3.18 -12.56
N ALA A 73 -3.43 -3.03 -13.80
CA ALA A 73 -3.88 -1.75 -14.33
C ALA A 73 -5.05 -1.17 -13.53
N ALA A 74 -6.08 -1.99 -13.25
CA ALA A 74 -7.21 -1.59 -12.42
C ALA A 74 -6.76 -1.13 -11.01
N PHE A 75 -5.87 -1.90 -10.39
CA PHE A 75 -5.27 -1.57 -9.11
C PHE A 75 -4.52 -0.22 -9.12
N ILE A 76 -3.66 0.01 -10.13
CA ILE A 76 -2.92 1.27 -10.29
C ILE A 76 -3.87 2.45 -10.48
N ILE A 77 -4.92 2.30 -11.28
CA ILE A 77 -5.93 3.35 -11.52
C ILE A 77 -6.63 3.72 -10.21
N VAL A 78 -7.05 2.74 -9.40
CA VAL A 78 -7.73 2.99 -8.12
C VAL A 78 -6.83 3.74 -7.15
N ILE A 79 -5.58 3.30 -6.97
CA ILE A 79 -4.63 3.99 -6.08
C ILE A 79 -4.29 5.38 -6.61
N ALA A 80 -4.12 5.55 -7.93
CA ALA A 80 -3.85 6.86 -8.53
C ALA A 80 -5.02 7.83 -8.30
N ALA A 81 -6.26 7.39 -8.54
CA ALA A 81 -7.45 8.19 -8.27
C ALA A 81 -7.53 8.59 -6.79
N LEU A 82 -7.30 7.64 -5.88
CA LEU A 82 -7.31 7.90 -4.45
C LEU A 82 -6.21 8.91 -4.05
N PHE A 83 -5.01 8.76 -4.59
CA PHE A 83 -3.90 9.67 -4.34
C PHE A 83 -4.19 11.09 -4.85
N VAL A 84 -4.73 11.23 -6.06
CA VAL A 84 -5.10 12.54 -6.64
C VAL A 84 -6.19 13.22 -5.81
N ILE A 85 -7.25 12.49 -5.45
CA ILE A 85 -8.37 13.03 -4.66
C ILE A 85 -7.89 13.40 -3.25
N ALA A 86 -7.28 12.48 -2.52
CA ALA A 86 -6.85 12.71 -1.14
C ALA A 86 -5.72 13.75 -1.06
N GLY A 87 -4.80 13.75 -2.02
CA GLY A 87 -3.70 14.73 -2.11
C GLY A 87 -4.17 16.14 -2.45
N GLY A 88 -5.28 16.27 -3.16
CA GLY A 88 -5.93 17.55 -3.47
C GLY A 88 -6.69 18.17 -2.29
N ILE A 89 -7.05 17.37 -1.28
CA ILE A 89 -7.78 17.86 -0.11
C ILE A 89 -6.80 18.56 0.84
N HIS A 90 -6.96 19.87 0.99
CA HIS A 90 -6.22 20.65 1.96
C HIS A 90 -7.10 21.08 3.13
N ILE A 91 -6.94 20.40 4.27
CA ILE A 91 -7.63 20.77 5.51
C ILE A 91 -6.94 22.00 6.10
N GLN A 92 -7.65 23.12 6.23
CA GLN A 92 -7.18 24.31 6.93
C GLN A 92 -7.85 24.41 8.31
N GLY A 93 -7.09 24.86 9.31
CA GLY A 93 -7.58 25.02 10.68
C GLY A 93 -6.46 25.12 11.70
N SER A 94 -6.77 25.73 12.85
CA SER A 94 -5.91 25.75 14.03
C SER A 94 -6.41 24.72 15.04
N LEU A 95 -5.80 23.54 15.03
CA LEU A 95 -6.09 22.49 15.99
C LEU A 95 -5.12 22.61 17.17
N ALA A 96 -5.65 22.53 18.39
CA ALA A 96 -4.81 22.52 19.58
C ALA A 96 -4.07 21.17 19.69
N GLY A 97 -2.75 21.18 19.88
CA GLY A 97 -1.93 19.98 20.07
C GLY A 97 -2.11 19.30 21.44
N THR A 98 -3.32 19.27 21.98
CA THR A 98 -3.65 18.61 23.25
C THR A 98 -3.69 17.09 23.06
N PRO A 99 -3.46 16.30 24.12
CA PRO A 99 -3.55 14.84 24.03
C PRO A 99 -4.90 14.36 23.48
N LEU A 100 -6.01 14.96 23.95
CA LEU A 100 -7.35 14.58 23.52
C LEU A 100 -7.57 14.79 22.02
N VAL A 101 -7.13 15.94 21.48
CA VAL A 101 -7.24 16.24 20.04
C VAL A 101 -6.39 15.28 19.22
N ASN A 102 -5.17 14.96 19.68
CA ASN A 102 -4.30 14.01 18.98
C ASN A 102 -4.90 12.60 18.97
N THR A 103 -5.40 12.11 20.11
CA THR A 103 -6.08 10.80 20.18
C THR A 103 -7.32 10.79 19.30
N GLY A 104 -8.12 11.86 19.31
CA GLY A 104 -9.27 12.01 18.42
C GLY A 104 -8.88 12.00 16.94
N MET A 105 -7.78 12.67 16.57
CA MET A 105 -7.25 12.64 15.20
C MET A 105 -6.79 11.24 14.79
N LEU A 106 -6.16 10.48 15.69
CA LEU A 106 -5.74 9.11 15.42
C LEU A 106 -6.94 8.18 15.23
N GLY A 107 -7.95 8.26 16.11
CA GLY A 107 -9.18 7.48 15.99
C GLY A 107 -9.97 7.83 14.73
N LEU A 108 -10.09 9.12 14.43
CA LEU A 108 -10.69 9.58 13.17
C LEU A 108 -9.92 9.05 11.96
N GLY A 109 -8.58 9.07 12.01
CA GLY A 109 -7.75 8.52 10.95
C GLY A 109 -7.94 7.02 10.75
N ALA A 110 -8.06 6.25 11.83
CA ALA A 110 -8.35 4.82 11.76
C ALA A 110 -9.70 4.55 11.09
N VAL A 111 -10.74 5.34 11.40
CA VAL A 111 -12.05 5.23 10.73
C VAL A 111 -11.95 5.64 9.25
N LEU A 112 -11.31 6.78 8.96
CA LEU A 112 -11.15 7.29 7.59
C LEU A 112 -10.32 6.34 6.72
N ALA A 113 -9.36 5.61 7.29
CA ALA A 113 -8.57 4.63 6.55
C ALA A 113 -9.44 3.52 5.94
N ASN A 114 -10.60 3.21 6.52
CA ASN A 114 -11.55 2.26 5.93
C ASN A 114 -12.36 2.84 4.78
N LEU A 115 -12.43 4.16 4.63
CA LEU A 115 -13.21 4.80 3.57
C LEU A 115 -12.33 5.31 2.43
N LEU A 116 -11.17 5.83 2.78
CA LEU A 116 -10.22 6.50 1.90
C LEU A 116 -8.94 5.67 1.70
N GLY A 117 -8.86 4.45 2.21
CA GLY A 117 -7.60 3.71 2.29
C GLY A 117 -6.61 4.31 3.29
N THR A 118 -5.71 3.48 3.80
CA THR A 118 -4.62 3.92 4.70
C THR A 118 -3.78 5.02 4.09
N THR A 119 -3.51 4.93 2.78
CA THR A 119 -2.72 5.93 2.04
C THR A 119 -3.45 7.27 1.95
N GLY A 120 -4.74 7.26 1.59
CA GLY A 120 -5.53 8.48 1.45
C GLY A 120 -5.75 9.18 2.81
N ALA A 121 -6.13 8.42 3.83
CA ALA A 121 -6.27 8.94 5.19
C ALA A 121 -4.97 9.51 5.74
N ALA A 122 -3.84 8.83 5.51
CA ALA A 122 -2.52 9.31 5.94
C ALA A 122 -2.14 10.63 5.26
N VAL A 123 -2.28 10.72 3.94
CA VAL A 123 -1.98 11.94 3.16
C VAL A 123 -2.82 13.13 3.63
N LEU A 124 -4.10 12.89 3.90
CA LEU A 124 -5.06 13.92 4.33
C LEU A 124 -4.77 14.43 5.76
N LEU A 125 -4.44 13.54 6.70
CA LEU A 125 -4.30 13.89 8.13
C LEU A 125 -2.88 14.20 8.61
N ILE A 126 -1.82 13.77 7.91
CA ILE A 126 -0.45 13.98 8.39
C ILE A 126 -0.10 15.47 8.52
N ARG A 127 -0.52 16.29 7.54
CA ARG A 127 -0.26 17.74 7.53
C ARG A 127 -0.94 18.49 8.69
N PRO A 128 -2.25 18.33 8.95
CA PRO A 128 -2.88 18.94 10.12
C PRO A 128 -2.28 18.43 11.44
N LEU A 129 -1.93 17.14 11.54
CA LEU A 129 -1.34 16.56 12.75
C LEU A 129 0.02 17.19 13.10
N LEU A 130 0.88 17.36 12.08
CA LEU A 130 2.18 18.02 12.24
C LEU A 130 2.03 19.50 12.60
N ARG A 131 1.06 20.21 12.02
CA ARG A 131 0.80 21.63 12.34
C ARG A 131 0.28 21.81 13.76
N ALA A 132 -0.69 21.00 14.19
CA ALA A 132 -1.26 21.06 15.55
C ALA A 132 -0.20 20.86 16.65
N ASN A 133 0.84 20.06 16.35
CA ASN A 133 1.90 19.72 17.29
C ASN A 133 3.21 20.48 17.05
N LYS A 134 3.21 21.53 16.22
CA LYS A 134 4.44 22.29 15.88
C LYS A 134 5.13 22.88 17.11
N SER A 135 4.35 23.35 18.10
CA SER A 135 4.84 23.96 19.35
C SER A 135 5.33 22.95 20.40
N ARG A 136 5.08 21.65 20.24
CA ARG A 136 5.48 20.63 21.23
C ARG A 136 6.96 20.28 21.09
N ARG A 137 7.64 20.14 22.23
CA ARG A 137 9.04 19.69 22.31
C ARG A 137 9.20 18.20 21.94
N ARG A 138 8.28 17.34 22.39
CA ARG A 138 8.24 15.90 22.06
C ARG A 138 7.03 15.61 21.16
N LYS A 139 7.29 15.23 19.91
CA LYS A 139 6.23 14.98 18.89
C LYS A 139 6.41 13.68 18.10
N SER A 140 7.57 13.03 18.18
CA SER A 140 7.88 11.82 17.40
C SER A 140 6.91 10.67 17.69
N HIS A 141 6.54 10.45 18.96
CA HIS A 141 5.60 9.40 19.35
C HIS A 141 4.23 9.56 18.66
N ILE A 142 3.74 10.79 18.49
CA ILE A 142 2.45 11.06 17.84
C ILE A 142 2.49 10.61 16.37
N VAL A 143 3.61 10.89 15.68
CA VAL A 143 3.81 10.47 14.29
C VAL A 143 3.98 8.95 14.19
N ILE A 144 4.67 8.32 15.14
CA ILE A 144 4.82 6.86 15.19
C ILE A 144 3.45 6.18 15.36
N PHE A 145 2.65 6.62 16.34
CA PHE A 145 1.28 6.11 16.52
C PHE A 145 0.41 6.37 15.30
N PHE A 146 0.54 7.54 14.66
CA PHE A 146 -0.14 7.82 13.40
C PHE A 146 0.22 6.82 12.30
N ILE A 147 1.50 6.49 12.15
CA ILE A 147 1.95 5.50 11.15
C ILE A 147 1.34 4.13 11.45
N PHE A 148 1.34 3.68 12.70
CA PHE A 148 0.78 2.37 13.06
C PHE A 148 -0.76 2.33 12.90
N LEU A 149 -1.47 3.26 13.54
CA LEU A 149 -2.93 3.27 13.58
C LEU A 149 -3.56 3.64 12.23
N VAL A 150 -3.08 4.71 11.60
CA VAL A 150 -3.75 5.28 10.41
C VAL A 150 -3.16 4.73 9.12
N ALA A 151 -1.82 4.68 9.03
CA ALA A 151 -1.14 4.33 7.78
C ALA A 151 -0.91 2.82 7.58
N ASN A 152 -1.14 1.98 8.60
CA ASN A 152 -0.98 0.53 8.50
C ASN A 152 -2.26 -0.21 8.90
N CYS A 153 -2.67 -0.14 10.16
CA CYS A 153 -3.71 -1.02 10.70
C CYS A 153 -5.14 -0.54 10.41
N GLY A 154 -5.33 0.75 10.13
CA GLY A 154 -6.66 1.36 10.10
C GLY A 154 -7.55 0.89 8.96
N GLY A 155 -7.02 0.46 7.83
CA GLY A 155 -7.80 0.13 6.62
C GLY A 155 -8.16 -1.35 6.50
N LEU A 156 -8.75 -1.95 7.53
CA LEU A 156 -9.05 -3.40 7.54
C LEU A 156 -10.50 -3.74 7.16
N LEU A 157 -11.44 -2.82 7.36
CA LEU A 157 -12.88 -3.09 7.28
C LEU A 157 -13.44 -3.06 5.86
N THR A 158 -12.73 -2.47 4.89
CA THR A 158 -13.18 -2.41 3.49
C THR A 158 -12.07 -2.86 2.54
N PRO A 159 -12.42 -3.33 1.33
CA PRO A 159 -11.43 -3.64 0.32
C PRO A 159 -10.61 -2.44 -0.15
N ILE A 160 -11.09 -1.21 0.05
CA ILE A 160 -10.37 0.01 -0.31
C ILE A 160 -9.28 0.33 0.73
N GLY A 161 -9.44 -0.22 1.94
CA GLY A 161 -8.63 0.09 3.10
C GLY A 161 -7.14 -0.13 2.91
N ASP A 162 -6.76 -1.25 2.29
CA ASP A 162 -5.37 -1.57 1.98
C ASP A 162 -5.22 -2.21 0.58
N PRO A 163 -3.99 -2.21 0.01
CA PRO A 163 -3.73 -2.80 -1.29
C PRO A 163 -4.04 -4.31 -1.41
N PRO A 164 -3.69 -5.18 -0.43
CA PRO A 164 -4.00 -6.61 -0.50
C PRO A 164 -5.51 -6.92 -0.52
N LEU A 165 -6.32 -6.22 0.29
CA LEU A 165 -7.77 -6.42 0.33
C LEU A 165 -8.42 -5.95 -0.97
N LEU A 166 -7.91 -4.87 -1.58
CA LEU A 166 -8.37 -4.41 -2.90
C LEU A 166 -8.10 -5.47 -3.96
N LEU A 167 -6.90 -6.05 -3.96
CA LEU A 167 -6.54 -7.11 -4.89
C LEU A 167 -7.42 -8.35 -4.68
N GLY A 168 -7.71 -8.73 -3.43
CA GLY A 168 -8.64 -9.81 -3.10
C GLY A 168 -10.05 -9.55 -3.65
N TYR A 169 -10.56 -8.32 -3.50
CA TYR A 169 -11.86 -7.93 -4.06
C TYR A 169 -11.89 -7.98 -5.59
N LEU A 170 -10.84 -7.50 -6.26
CA LEU A 170 -10.70 -7.62 -7.72
C LEU A 170 -10.64 -9.07 -8.19
N ASN A 171 -10.12 -9.98 -7.35
CA ASN A 171 -10.10 -11.42 -7.59
C ASN A 171 -11.40 -12.14 -7.12
N GLY A 172 -12.47 -11.40 -6.82
CA GLY A 172 -13.80 -11.96 -6.56
C GLY A 172 -14.18 -12.16 -5.09
N VAL A 173 -13.36 -11.71 -4.14
CA VAL A 173 -13.76 -11.71 -2.72
C VAL A 173 -14.92 -10.72 -2.50
N PRO A 174 -16.02 -11.10 -1.84
CA PRO A 174 -17.15 -10.18 -1.63
C PRO A 174 -16.78 -8.95 -0.78
N PHE A 175 -17.32 -7.78 -1.12
CA PHE A 175 -17.07 -6.54 -0.38
C PHE A 175 -17.33 -6.65 1.13
N ALA A 176 -18.44 -7.29 1.51
CA ALA A 176 -18.83 -7.44 2.92
C ALA A 176 -17.98 -8.46 3.71
N TRP A 177 -17.07 -9.18 3.04
CA TRP A 177 -16.19 -10.14 3.72
C TRP A 177 -15.25 -9.43 4.70
N THR A 178 -14.70 -8.28 4.33
CA THR A 178 -13.76 -7.51 5.17
C THR A 178 -14.42 -6.95 6.43
N LEU A 179 -15.74 -6.71 6.41
CA LEU A 179 -16.49 -6.27 7.59
C LEU A 179 -16.45 -7.29 8.74
N ARG A 180 -16.16 -8.57 8.45
CA ARG A 180 -15.96 -9.60 9.48
C ARG A 180 -14.68 -9.41 10.29
N LEU A 181 -13.75 -8.60 9.79
CA LEU A 181 -12.48 -8.29 10.45
C LEU A 181 -12.60 -7.19 11.51
N TRP A 182 -13.82 -6.77 11.85
CA TRP A 182 -14.07 -5.76 12.86
C TRP A 182 -13.48 -6.06 14.25
N PRO A 183 -13.40 -7.32 14.74
CA PRO A 183 -12.76 -7.59 16.03
C PRO A 183 -11.26 -7.31 15.98
N GLN A 184 -10.59 -7.73 14.91
CA GLN A 184 -9.15 -7.51 14.71
C GLN A 184 -8.85 -6.02 14.54
N TRP A 185 -9.69 -5.32 13.77
CA TRP A 185 -9.58 -3.88 13.60
C TRP A 185 -9.70 -3.18 14.95
N LEU A 186 -10.74 -3.50 15.74
CA LEU A 186 -10.95 -2.91 17.06
C LEU A 186 -9.75 -3.16 17.98
N THR A 187 -9.24 -4.39 18.03
CA THR A 187 -8.06 -4.71 18.86
C THR A 187 -6.79 -3.98 18.45
N ALA A 188 -6.64 -3.64 17.16
CA ALA A 188 -5.50 -2.91 16.66
C ALA A 188 -5.63 -1.38 16.84
N THR A 189 -6.86 -0.87 16.93
CA THR A 189 -7.15 0.57 16.95
C THR A 189 -7.62 1.13 18.29
N ALA A 190 -8.02 0.29 19.23
CA ALA A 190 -8.41 0.65 20.60
C ALA A 190 -7.19 0.78 21.51
#